data_AF-A0A6G3D5Z6-F1
#
_entry.id   AF-A0A6G3D5Z6-F1
#
_cell.length_a   1.000
_cell.length_b   1.000
_cell.length_c   1.000
_cell.angle_alpha   90.00
_cell.angle_beta   90.00
_cell.angle_gamma   90.00
#
_symmetry.space_group_name_H-M   'P 1'
#
loop_
_entity.id
_entity.type
_entity.pdbx_description
1 polymer ?
#
loop_
_entity_poly.entity_id
_entity_poly.type
_entity_poly.pdbx_seq_one_letter_code
_entity_poly.pdbx_strand_id
1 'polypeptide(L)'
;FGISGTNAHVIVEQFVEEEGVASEAAIDLPVVPWVLSGRTPEALRDQADRLLAHIRKAPDARPVDVGFSLATSRASFDHRAAVVGGTAKELTEGLRALIDGDGLAVAVGAVRTGKTAFLFTG
;
A
#
# COMPACT_ATOMS: atom_id res chain seq x y z
N PHE A 1 10.55 2.82 -36.81
CA PHE A 1 11.21 3.56 -37.90
C PHE A 1 10.38 4.80 -38.16
N GLY A 2 10.89 5.99 -37.81
CA GLY A 2 10.12 7.23 -37.89
C GLY A 2 9.91 7.70 -39.33
N ILE A 3 8.83 8.43 -39.59
CA ILE A 3 8.48 8.95 -40.94
C ILE A 3 9.56 9.85 -41.55
N SER A 4 10.44 10.43 -40.72
CA SER A 4 11.60 11.25 -41.12
C SER A 4 12.85 10.43 -41.52
N GLY A 5 12.82 9.11 -41.39
CA GLY A 5 13.98 8.24 -41.60
C GLY A 5 14.90 8.09 -40.36
N THR A 6 14.57 8.71 -39.23
CA THR A 6 15.33 8.54 -37.98
C THR A 6 14.98 7.21 -37.31
N ASN A 7 16.01 6.40 -37.07
CA ASN A 7 15.88 5.08 -36.43
C ASN A 7 16.63 5.07 -35.12
N ALA A 8 15.96 4.58 -34.08
CA ALA A 8 16.54 4.30 -32.77
C ALA A 8 16.34 2.82 -32.45
N HIS A 9 17.35 2.19 -31.87
CA HIS A 9 17.28 0.83 -31.36
C HIS A 9 17.66 0.86 -29.89
N VAL A 10 16.95 0.07 -29.08
CA VAL A 10 17.23 -0.10 -27.66
C VAL A 10 17.47 -1.59 -27.41
N ILE A 11 18.55 -1.90 -26.71
CA ILE A 11 18.81 -3.24 -26.18
C ILE A 11 18.47 -3.18 -24.69
N VAL A 12 17.61 -4.09 -24.24
CA VAL A 12 17.22 -4.24 -22.83
C VAL A 12 17.65 -5.62 -22.39
N GLU A 13 18.39 -5.69 -21.30
CA GLU A 13 18.80 -6.94 -20.67
C GLU A 13 18.03 -7.14 -19.36
N GLN A 14 17.87 -8.39 -18.94
CA GLN A 14 17.23 -8.70 -17.66
C GLN A 14 18.14 -8.28 -16.50
N PHE A 15 17.53 -7.79 -15.42
CA PHE A 15 18.25 -7.67 -14.16
C PHE A 15 18.50 -9.08 -13.60
N VAL A 16 19.74 -9.36 -13.20
CA VAL A 16 20.11 -10.57 -12.47
C VAL A 16 20.52 -10.14 -11.07
N GLU A 17 19.84 -10.67 -10.06
CA GLU A 17 20.13 -10.38 -8.66
C GLU A 17 21.48 -11.00 -8.29
N GLU A 18 22.38 -10.22 -7.68
CA GLU A 18 23.68 -10.72 -7.22
C GLU A 18 23.48 -11.59 -5.97
N GLU A 19 23.90 -12.85 -6.03
CA GLU A 19 23.87 -13.78 -4.90
C GLU A 19 24.79 -13.25 -3.78
N GLY A 20 24.23 -12.73 -2.69
CA GLY A 20 25.03 -12.39 -1.50
C GLY A 20 24.53 -11.27 -0.62
N VAL A 21 23.55 -10.47 -1.05
CA VAL A 21 22.91 -9.52 -0.13
C VAL A 21 21.94 -10.32 0.73
N ALA A 22 22.36 -10.66 1.95
CA ALA A 22 21.47 -11.29 2.91
C ALA A 22 20.23 -10.41 3.08
N SER A 23 19.08 -10.89 2.60
CA SER A 23 17.79 -10.30 2.95
C SER A 23 17.74 -10.21 4.47
N GLU A 24 17.53 -9.00 4.99
CA GLU A 24 17.29 -8.79 6.41
C GLU A 24 16.23 -9.79 6.88
N ALA A 25 16.42 -10.38 8.07
CA ALA A 25 15.52 -11.41 8.57
C ALA A 25 14.08 -10.90 8.50
N ALA A 26 13.21 -11.66 7.83
CA ALA A 26 11.82 -11.33 7.64
C ALA A 26 11.14 -11.05 8.99
N ILE A 27 10.83 -9.78 9.25
CA ILE A 27 10.08 -9.38 10.46
C ILE A 27 8.61 -9.67 10.20
N ASP A 28 8.05 -10.62 10.94
CA ASP A 28 6.60 -10.82 11.01
C ASP A 28 6.03 -10.03 12.18
N LEU A 29 5.09 -9.14 11.88
CA LEU A 29 4.39 -8.34 12.88
C LEU A 29 3.02 -8.97 13.14
N PRO A 30 2.56 -9.02 14.40
CA PRO A 30 1.25 -9.59 14.74
C PRO A 30 0.09 -8.77 14.18
N VAL A 31 0.31 -7.48 13.88
CA VAL A 31 -0.64 -6.56 13.28
C VAL A 31 0.12 -5.62 12.36
N VAL A 32 -0.42 -5.37 11.16
CA VAL A 32 0.17 -4.47 10.16
C VAL A 32 -0.86 -3.46 9.64
N PRO A 33 -0.46 -2.18 9.48
CA PRO A 33 -1.28 -1.18 8.83
C PRO A 33 -1.07 -1.20 7.31
N TRP A 34 -2.16 -1.30 6.56
CA TRP A 34 -2.19 -0.95 5.15
C TRP A 34 -2.72 0.47 5.01
N VAL A 35 -1.80 1.40 4.71
CA VAL A 35 -2.12 2.82 4.52
C VAL A 35 -2.42 3.11 3.05
N LEU A 36 -3.58 3.73 2.80
CA LEU A 36 -4.02 4.14 1.47
C LEU A 36 -4.27 5.64 1.46
N SER A 37 -4.07 6.26 0.29
CA SER A 37 -4.43 7.66 0.11
C SER A 37 -4.97 7.96 -1.29
N GLY A 38 -5.83 8.96 -1.39
CA GLY A 38 -6.42 9.45 -2.64
C GLY A 38 -6.58 10.97 -2.64
N ARG A 39 -6.66 11.56 -3.84
CA ARG A 39 -6.92 13.01 -3.99
C ARG A 39 -8.38 13.38 -3.70
N THR A 40 -9.28 12.41 -3.75
CA THR A 40 -10.70 12.52 -3.39
C THR A 40 -11.12 11.28 -2.60
N PRO A 41 -12.27 11.30 -1.89
CA PRO A 41 -12.81 10.12 -1.23
C PRO A 41 -13.06 8.95 -2.20
N GLU A 42 -13.52 9.22 -3.42
CA GLU A 42 -13.76 8.21 -4.46
C GLU A 42 -12.44 7.59 -4.91
N ALA A 43 -11.42 8.43 -5.16
CA ALA A 43 -10.10 7.95 -5.52
C ALA A 43 -9.47 7.08 -4.42
N LEU A 44 -9.76 7.34 -3.15
CA LEU A 44 -9.32 6.50 -2.03
C LEU A 44 -10.01 5.11 -2.07
N ARG A 45 -11.31 5.06 -2.35
CA ARG A 45 -12.04 3.78 -2.53
C ARG A 45 -11.52 3.01 -3.74
N ASP A 46 -11.22 3.69 -4.85
CA ASP A 46 -10.62 3.07 -6.04
C ASP A 46 -9.24 2.46 -5.73
N GLN A 47 -8.43 3.10 -4.88
CA GLN A 47 -7.16 2.50 -4.43
C GLN A 47 -7.40 1.21 -3.62
N ALA A 48 -8.42 1.19 -2.76
CA ALA A 48 -8.77 0.02 -1.98
C ALA A 48 -9.22 -1.15 -2.87
N ASP A 49 -10.05 -0.88 -3.89
CA ASP A 49 -10.49 -1.89 -4.85
C ASP A 49 -9.32 -2.46 -5.67
N ARG A 50 -8.42 -1.58 -6.16
CA ARG A 50 -7.21 -2.01 -6.88
C ARG A 50 -6.30 -2.86 -6.02
N LEU A 51 -6.10 -2.49 -4.75
CA LEU A 51 -5.30 -3.28 -3.81
C LEU A 51 -5.96 -4.64 -3.56
N LEU A 52 -7.28 -4.68 -3.33
CA LEU A 52 -8.02 -5.92 -3.13
C LEU A 52 -7.89 -6.86 -4.36
N ALA A 53 -7.99 -6.31 -5.57
CA ALA A 53 -7.79 -7.06 -6.80
C ALA A 53 -6.35 -7.58 -6.97
N HIS A 54 -5.34 -6.81 -6.53
CA HIS A 54 -3.95 -7.23 -6.54
C HIS A 54 -3.68 -8.39 -5.57
N ILE A 55 -4.14 -8.28 -4.32
CA ILE A 55 -3.96 -9.33 -3.30
C ILE A 55 -4.60 -10.65 -3.73
N ARG A 56 -5.76 -10.60 -4.40
CA ARG A 56 -6.39 -11.82 -4.96
C ARG A 56 -5.53 -12.54 -6.01
N LYS A 57 -4.64 -11.82 -6.70
CA LYS A 57 -3.72 -12.39 -7.70
C LYS A 57 -2.38 -12.84 -7.10
N ALA A 58 -2.09 -12.44 -5.87
CA ALA A 58 -0.85 -12.72 -5.16
C ALA A 58 -1.14 -13.24 -3.74
N PRO A 59 -1.70 -14.46 -3.60
CA PRO A 59 -2.11 -15.00 -2.30
C PRO A 59 -0.94 -15.19 -1.32
N ASP A 60 0.27 -15.37 -1.85
CA ASP A 60 1.49 -15.58 -1.05
C ASP A 60 2.17 -14.25 -0.64
N ALA A 61 1.61 -13.09 -1.05
CA ALA A 61 2.14 -11.80 -0.66
C ALA A 61 2.04 -11.61 0.86
N ARG A 62 3.18 -11.40 1.51
CA ARG A 62 3.24 -11.19 2.95
C ARG A 62 2.60 -9.83 3.31
N PRO A 63 1.67 -9.78 4.29
CA PRO A 63 1.01 -8.55 4.68
C PRO A 63 1.95 -7.40 5.06
N VAL A 64 3.09 -7.72 5.68
CA VAL A 64 4.11 -6.73 6.07
C VAL A 64 4.81 -6.11 4.86
N ASP A 65 5.11 -6.88 3.82
CA ASP A 65 5.77 -6.39 2.62
C ASP A 65 4.83 -5.47 1.82
N VAL A 66 3.54 -5.82 1.79
CA VAL A 66 2.48 -4.95 1.23
C VAL A 66 2.36 -3.66 2.04
N GLY A 67 2.26 -3.75 3.37
CA GLY A 67 2.16 -2.58 4.24
C GLY A 67 3.37 -1.65 4.12
N PHE A 68 4.58 -2.21 4.10
CA PHE A 68 5.82 -1.47 3.88
C PHE A 68 5.79 -0.75 2.53
N SER A 69 5.48 -1.48 1.45
CA SER A 69 5.40 -0.90 0.10
C SER A 69 4.40 0.26 0.02
N LEU A 70 3.23 0.10 0.64
CA LEU A 70 2.22 1.15 0.70
C LEU A 70 2.70 2.40 1.45
N ALA A 71 3.45 2.21 2.54
CA ALA A 71 3.92 3.31 3.38
C ALA A 71 5.12 4.07 2.79
N THR A 72 6.02 3.39 2.08
CA THR A 72 7.34 3.96 1.73
C THR A 72 7.49 4.31 0.25
N SER A 73 6.75 3.66 -0.65
CA SER A 73 6.94 3.80 -2.10
C SER A 73 5.81 4.52 -2.82
N ARG A 74 4.68 4.76 -2.15
CA ARG A 74 3.50 5.40 -2.74
C ARG A 74 3.46 6.89 -2.39
N ALA A 75 3.01 7.69 -3.36
CA ALA A 75 2.69 9.09 -3.10
C ALA A 75 1.59 9.19 -2.03
N SER A 76 1.71 10.17 -1.14
CA SER A 76 0.69 10.44 -0.12
C SER A 76 -0.20 11.62 -0.53
N PHE A 77 -1.52 11.43 -0.40
CA PHE A 77 -2.55 12.43 -0.68
C PHE A 77 -3.37 12.77 0.57
N ASP A 78 -4.30 13.71 0.44
CA ASP A 78 -5.00 14.32 1.58
C ASP A 78 -6.10 13.44 2.18
N HIS A 79 -6.79 12.63 1.38
CA HIS A 79 -7.75 11.65 1.88
C HIS A 79 -7.02 10.36 2.17
N ARG A 80 -7.04 9.90 3.43
CA ARG A 80 -6.26 8.75 3.88
C ARG A 80 -7.14 7.76 4.62
N ALA A 81 -6.80 6.49 4.46
CA ALA A 81 -7.33 5.41 5.28
C ALA A 81 -6.19 4.51 5.77
N ALA A 82 -6.35 3.94 6.96
CA ALA A 82 -5.55 2.83 7.43
C ALA A 82 -6.47 1.64 7.72
N VAL A 83 -6.20 0.52 7.05
CA VAL A 83 -6.78 -0.79 7.37
C VAL A 83 -5.78 -1.53 8.22
N VAL A 84 -6.20 -2.01 9.39
CA VAL A 84 -5.30 -2.62 10.38
C VAL A 84 -5.75 -4.05 10.64
N GLY A 85 -4.84 -5.02 10.49
CA GLY A 85 -5.14 -6.43 10.72
C GLY A 85 -3.89 -7.27 10.90
N GLY A 86 -4.04 -8.43 11.54
CA GLY A 86 -3.00 -9.45 11.70
C GLY A 86 -3.06 -10.55 10.65
N THR A 87 -4.16 -10.66 9.92
CA THR A 87 -4.34 -11.67 8.87
C THR A 87 -4.72 -11.06 7.53
N ALA A 88 -4.37 -11.74 6.43
CA ALA A 88 -4.81 -11.36 5.10
C ALA A 88 -6.35 -11.28 4.99
N LYS A 89 -7.07 -12.14 5.71
CA LYS A 89 -8.53 -12.11 5.76
C LYS A 89 -9.03 -10.79 6.36
N GLU A 90 -8.59 -10.45 7.56
CA GLU A 90 -8.95 -9.19 8.25
C GLU A 90 -8.65 -7.96 7.37
N LEU A 91 -7.47 -7.94 6.74
CA LEU A 91 -7.05 -6.84 5.87
C LEU A 91 -7.95 -6.73 4.62
N THR A 92 -8.29 -7.84 3.98
CA THR A 92 -9.21 -7.81 2.83
C THR A 92 -10.65 -7.50 3.21
N GLU A 93 -11.10 -7.85 4.42
CA GLU A 93 -12.40 -7.44 4.95
C GLU A 93 -12.43 -5.93 5.22
N GLY A 94 -11.39 -5.37 5.83
CA GLY A 94 -11.27 -3.93 6.02
C GLY A 94 -11.15 -3.14 4.71
N LEU A 95 -10.51 -3.70 3.67
CA LEU A 95 -10.54 -3.09 2.33
C LEU A 95 -11.95 -3.07 1.73
N ARG A 96 -12.74 -4.14 1.89
CA ARG A 96 -14.15 -4.16 1.45
C ARG A 96 -14.97 -3.12 2.20
N ALA A 97 -14.81 -3.04 3.53
CA ALA A 97 -15.47 -2.03 4.35
C ALA A 97 -15.13 -0.60 3.87
N LEU A 98 -13.86 -0.32 3.56
CA LEU A 98 -13.46 0.97 2.98
C LEU A 98 -14.12 1.27 1.62
N ILE A 99 -14.23 0.26 0.75
CA ILE A 99 -14.91 0.38 -0.55
C ILE A 99 -16.40 0.70 -0.37
N ASP A 100 -17.06 0.00 0.56
CA ASP A 100 -18.49 0.15 0.84
C ASP A 100 -18.80 1.42 1.64
N GLY A 101 -17.77 2.04 2.26
CA GLY A 101 -17.92 3.22 3.11
C GLY A 101 -18.26 2.90 4.56
N ASP A 102 -18.13 1.64 4.97
CA ASP A 102 -18.37 1.16 6.32
C ASP A 102 -17.11 1.33 7.18
N GLY A 103 -17.21 2.15 8.24
CA GLY A 103 -16.05 2.57 9.05
C GLY A 103 -15.54 1.57 10.10
N LEU A 104 -16.14 0.38 10.23
CA LEU A 104 -15.67 -0.61 11.19
C LEU A 104 -14.34 -1.21 10.69
N ALA A 105 -13.27 -1.09 11.49
CA ALA A 105 -11.89 -1.50 11.18
C ALA A 105 -11.09 -0.61 10.21
N VAL A 106 -11.60 0.58 9.86
CA VAL A 106 -10.90 1.54 8.99
C VAL A 106 -10.80 2.90 9.66
N ALA A 107 -9.58 3.37 9.91
CA ALA A 107 -9.36 4.75 10.31
C ALA A 107 -9.35 5.62 9.04
N VAL A 108 -10.45 6.32 8.76
CA VAL A 108 -10.55 7.25 7.62
C VAL A 108 -10.40 8.69 8.10
N GLY A 109 -9.61 9.49 7.40
CA GLY A 109 -9.41 10.89 7.73
C GLY A 109 -8.92 11.73 6.56
N ALA A 110 -9.04 13.05 6.73
CA ALA A 110 -8.36 14.04 5.90
C ALA A 110 -7.16 14.61 6.68
N VAL A 111 -6.09 14.95 5.98
CA VAL A 111 -4.90 15.57 6.60
C VAL A 111 -5.29 16.84 7.36
N ARG A 112 -4.88 16.92 8.62
CA ARG A 112 -5.03 18.10 9.48
C ARG A 112 -3.68 18.47 10.07
N THR A 113 -3.42 19.77 10.19
CA THR A 113 -2.23 20.29 10.88
C THR A 113 -2.54 20.51 12.36
N GLY A 114 -1.57 20.24 13.23
CA GLY A 114 -1.76 20.36 14.68
C GLY A 114 -0.56 19.90 15.48
N LYS A 115 -0.56 20.17 16.79
CA LYS A 115 0.43 19.64 17.72
C LYS A 115 -0.06 18.32 18.31
N THR A 116 0.83 17.35 18.47
CA THR A 116 0.55 16.08 19.15
C THR A 116 0.89 16.20 20.64
N ALA A 117 -0.02 15.79 21.51
CA ALA A 117 0.21 15.70 22.95
C ALA A 117 0.41 14.24 23.37
N PHE A 118 1.30 13.99 24.33
CA PHE A 118 1.55 12.66 24.90
C PHE A 118 0.95 12.62 26.32
N LEU A 119 0.06 11.66 26.57
CA LEU A 119 -0.53 11.41 27.88
C LEU A 119 0.06 10.12 28.46
N PHE A 120 0.67 10.23 29.63
CA PHE A 120 1.15 9.09 30.40
C PHE A 120 0.16 8.83 31.54
N THR A 121 -0.36 7.61 31.63
CA THR A 121 -1.46 7.27 32.57
C THR A 121 -1.04 7.22 34.04
N GLY A 122 0.27 7.40 34.33
CA GLY A 122 0.87 7.15 35.65
C GLY A 122 1.36 5.72 35.77
#